data_AF-A0A6G2D7C4-F1
#
_entry.id   AF-A0A6G2D7C4-F1
#
_cell.length_a   1.000
_cell.length_b   1.000
_cell.length_c   1.000
_cell.angle_alpha   90.00
_cell.angle_beta   90.00
_cell.angle_gamma   90.00
#
_symmetry.space_group_name_H-M   'P 1'
#
loop_
_entity.id
_entity.type
_entity.pdbx_description
1 polymer ?
#
loop_
_entity_poly.entity_id
_entity_poly.type
_entity_poly.pdbx_seq_one_letter_code
_entity_poly.pdbx_strand_id
1 'polypeptide(L)'
;ISTVILASFVLSIIGILSSLFSKVIMDEVIPYALKNSLYMFLIVFGIVSFLQTLLSAFRQHVLLFLSRKIDIPVLMGYYDHIIHLPYSFFGSRRVGDVLTRFQDAMTIKNVFTSVSIS
;
A
#
# COMPACT_ATOMS: atom_id res chain seq x y z
N ILE A 1 8.23 6.41 -6.53
CA ILE A 1 7.67 7.18 -5.40
C ILE A 1 6.71 8.25 -5.92
N SER A 2 7.13 9.20 -6.76
CA SER A 2 6.21 10.21 -7.34
C SER A 2 4.94 9.62 -7.98
N THR A 3 5.06 8.56 -8.79
CA THR A 3 3.91 7.86 -9.42
C THR A 3 2.95 7.24 -8.40
N VAL A 4 3.47 6.77 -7.26
CA VAL A 4 2.65 6.19 -6.17
C VAL A 4 1.91 7.30 -5.44
N ILE A 5 2.57 8.42 -5.15
CA ILE A 5 1.96 9.58 -4.49
C ILE A 5 0.82 10.14 -5.36
N LEU A 6 1.05 10.29 -6.66
CA LEU A 6 0.06 10.81 -7.60
C LEU A 6 -1.14 9.85 -7.75
N ALA A 7 -0.88 8.54 -7.82
CA ALA A 7 -1.94 7.52 -7.83
C ALA A 7 -2.73 7.49 -6.52
N SER A 8 -2.07 7.59 -5.35
CA SER A 8 -2.73 7.67 -4.04
C SER A 8 -3.61 8.91 -3.92
N PHE A 9 -3.13 10.07 -4.38
CA PHE A 9 -3.90 11.32 -4.36
C PHE A 9 -5.17 11.22 -5.22
N VAL A 10 -5.05 10.69 -6.44
CA VAL A 10 -6.20 10.45 -7.34
C VAL A 10 -7.18 9.44 -6.72
N LEU A 11 -6.68 8.35 -6.14
CA LEU A 11 -7.51 7.36 -5.45
C LEU A 11 -8.28 7.95 -4.26
N SER A 12 -7.65 8.83 -3.47
CA SER A 12 -8.32 9.52 -2.37
C SER A 12 -9.48 10.40 -2.86
N ILE A 13 -9.28 11.16 -3.95
CA ILE A 13 -10.34 11.98 -4.55
C ILE A 13 -11.50 11.09 -5.06
N ILE A 14 -11.18 10.01 -5.78
CA ILE A 14 -12.19 9.05 -6.27
C ILE A 14 -12.92 8.39 -5.10
N GLY A 15 -12.22 8.09 -4.01
CA GLY A 15 -12.82 7.53 -2.79
C GLY A 15 -13.81 8.48 -2.12
N ILE A 16 -13.47 9.76 -2.02
CA ILE A 16 -14.38 10.79 -1.51
C ILE A 16 -15.61 10.90 -2.42
N LEU A 17 -15.41 10.96 -3.74
CA LEU A 17 -16.52 10.99 -4.71
C LEU A 17 -17.43 9.76 -4.55
N SER A 18 -16.86 8.56 -4.49
CA SER A 18 -17.62 7.32 -4.28
C SER A 18 -18.43 7.32 -2.98
N SER A 19 -17.86 7.85 -1.89
CA SER A 19 -18.56 7.98 -0.61
C SER A 19 -19.72 8.97 -0.69
N LEU A 20 -19.53 10.11 -1.38
CA LEU A 20 -20.59 11.09 -1.60
C LEU A 20 -21.72 10.50 -2.46
N PHE A 21 -21.38 9.75 -3.52
CA PHE A 21 -22.37 9.04 -4.33
C PHE A 21 -23.18 8.04 -3.50
N SER A 22 -22.53 7.25 -2.65
CA SER A 22 -23.24 6.31 -1.77
C SER A 22 -24.19 7.03 -0.81
N LYS A 23 -23.82 8.22 -0.32
CA LYS A 23 -24.68 9.05 0.53
C LYS A 23 -25.91 9.55 -0.23
N VAL A 24 -25.74 10.08 -1.44
CA VAL A 24 -26.84 10.56 -2.28
C VAL A 24 -27.82 9.42 -2.62
N ILE A 25 -27.30 8.22 -2.91
CA ILE A 25 -28.15 7.05 -3.15
C ILE A 25 -29.01 6.74 -1.90
N MET A 26 -28.36 6.69 -0.73
CA MET A 26 -29.02 6.35 0.54
C MET A 26 -30.08 7.39 0.94
N ASP A 27 -29.75 8.67 0.80
CA ASP A 27 -30.54 9.78 1.35
C ASP A 27 -31.56 10.36 0.36
N GLU A 28 -31.31 10.27 -0.96
CA GLU A 28 -32.16 10.91 -1.98
C GLU A 28 -32.77 9.93 -3.00
N VAL A 29 -32.13 8.81 -3.30
CA VAL A 29 -32.63 7.91 -4.36
C VAL A 29 -33.54 6.82 -3.79
N ILE A 30 -33.17 6.22 -2.65
CA ILE A 30 -33.96 5.18 -1.98
C ILE A 30 -35.29 5.74 -1.43
N PRO A 31 -35.34 6.90 -0.76
CA PRO A 31 -36.57 7.39 -0.14
C PRO A 31 -37.64 7.86 -1.15
N TYR A 32 -37.20 8.43 -2.28
CA TYR A 32 -38.10 9.00 -3.28
C TYR A 32 -38.51 8.01 -4.38
N ALA A 33 -38.00 6.78 -4.36
CA ALA A 33 -38.40 5.64 -5.21
C ALA A 33 -38.55 5.96 -6.72
N LEU A 34 -37.77 6.92 -7.23
CA LEU A 34 -37.75 7.30 -8.65
C LEU A 34 -37.04 6.21 -9.45
N LYS A 35 -37.82 5.25 -9.96
CA LYS A 35 -37.32 4.08 -10.70
C LYS A 35 -36.37 4.43 -11.86
N ASN A 36 -36.61 5.55 -12.55
CA ASN A 36 -35.76 5.98 -13.67
C ASN A 36 -34.40 6.54 -13.20
N SER A 37 -34.36 7.29 -12.10
CA SER A 37 -33.12 7.81 -11.50
C SER A 37 -32.29 6.69 -10.87
N LEU A 38 -32.94 5.66 -10.31
CA LEU A 38 -32.26 4.53 -9.67
C LEU A 38 -31.36 3.75 -10.64
N TYR A 39 -31.86 3.42 -11.85
CA TYR A 39 -31.08 2.71 -12.86
C TYR A 39 -29.87 3.52 -13.35
N MET A 40 -30.03 4.84 -13.53
CA MET A 40 -28.93 5.73 -13.93
C MET A 40 -27.84 5.77 -12.85
N PHE A 41 -28.21 5.88 -11.57
CA PHE A 41 -27.26 5.87 -10.45
C PHE A 41 -26.53 4.53 -10.31
N LEU A 42 -27.22 3.40 -10.48
CA LEU A 42 -26.60 2.06 -10.43
C LEU A 42 -25.51 1.90 -11.48
N ILE A 43 -25.75 2.38 -12.71
CA ILE A 43 -24.76 2.35 -13.80
C ILE A 43 -23.56 3.25 -13.48
N VAL A 44 -23.81 4.49 -13.04
CA VAL A 44 -22.74 5.43 -12.69
C VAL A 44 -21.90 4.90 -11.53
N PHE A 45 -22.54 4.41 -10.46
CA PHE A 45 -21.85 3.83 -9.31
C PHE A 45 -21.05 2.59 -9.70
N GLY A 46 -21.61 1.73 -10.56
CA GLY A 46 -20.90 0.56 -11.08
C GLY A 46 -19.62 0.93 -11.83
N ILE A 47 -19.68 1.95 -12.70
CA ILE A 47 -18.52 2.45 -13.44
C ILE A 47 -17.48 3.07 -12.48
N VAL A 48 -17.91 3.92 -11.54
CA VAL A 48 -17.01 4.57 -10.57
C VAL A 48 -16.32 3.53 -9.69
N SER A 49 -17.07 2.55 -9.17
CA SER A 49 -16.53 1.48 -8.34
C SER A 49 -15.54 0.60 -9.11
N PHE A 50 -15.87 0.24 -10.35
CA PHE A 50 -14.97 -0.50 -11.23
C PHE A 50 -13.66 0.26 -11.48
N LEU A 51 -13.75 1.56 -11.81
CA LEU A 51 -12.59 2.41 -12.01
C LEU A 51 -11.73 2.50 -10.73
N GLN A 52 -12.38 2.67 -9.57
CA GLN A 52 -11.72 2.73 -8.28
C GLN A 52 -10.95 1.43 -7.97
N THR A 53 -11.57 0.26 -8.19
CA THR A 53 -10.92 -1.04 -8.01
C THR A 53 -9.72 -1.19 -8.94
N LEU A 54 -9.87 -0.80 -10.22
CA LEU A 54 -8.79 -0.88 -11.20
C LEU A 54 -7.59 0.00 -10.82
N LEU A 55 -7.83 1.26 -10.44
CA LEU A 55 -6.77 2.16 -9.96
C LEU A 55 -6.12 1.65 -8.66
N SER A 56 -6.90 1.06 -7.76
CA SER A 56 -6.39 0.50 -6.51
C SER A 56 -5.48 -0.70 -6.76
N ALA A 57 -5.86 -1.58 -7.68
CA ALA A 57 -5.05 -2.71 -8.13
C ALA A 57 -3.74 -2.23 -8.79
N PHE A 58 -3.81 -1.21 -9.66
CA PHE A 58 -2.63 -0.61 -10.26
C PHE A 58 -1.68 -0.04 -9.19
N ARG A 59 -2.21 0.68 -8.19
CA ARG A 59 -1.42 1.17 -7.06
C ARG A 59 -0.73 0.03 -6.31
N GLN A 60 -1.45 -1.03 -5.97
CA GLN A 60 -0.86 -2.20 -5.30
C GLN A 60 0.27 -2.82 -6.12
N HIS A 61 0.13 -2.93 -7.44
CA HIS A 61 1.18 -3.46 -8.29
C HIS A 61 2.45 -2.61 -8.26
N VAL A 62 2.32 -1.28 -8.32
CA VAL A 62 3.46 -0.36 -8.23
C VAL A 62 4.11 -0.43 -6.84
N LEU A 63 3.32 -0.56 -5.77
CA LEU A 63 3.82 -0.73 -4.41
C LEU A 63 4.64 -2.02 -4.25
N LEU A 64 4.14 -3.14 -4.77
CA LEU A 64 4.87 -4.43 -4.75
C LEU A 64 6.19 -4.35 -5.52
N PHE A 65 6.20 -3.64 -6.65
CA PHE A 65 7.43 -3.40 -7.39
C PHE A 65 8.44 -2.55 -6.58
N LEU A 66 7.95 -1.49 -5.93
CA LEU A 66 8.78 -0.61 -5.11
C LEU A 66 9.34 -1.33 -3.87
N SER A 67 8.51 -2.08 -3.14
CA SER A 67 8.97 -2.88 -1.98
C SER A 67 10.08 -3.83 -2.38
N ARG A 68 9.89 -4.63 -3.44
CA ARG A 68 10.92 -5.55 -3.94
C ARG A 68 12.23 -4.84 -4.30
N LYS A 69 12.15 -3.68 -4.96
CA LYS A 69 13.33 -2.89 -5.34
C LYS A 69 14.11 -2.38 -4.12
N ILE A 70 13.45 -2.15 -2.99
CA ILE A 70 14.09 -1.70 -1.75
C ILE A 70 14.51 -2.90 -0.87
N ASP A 71 13.75 -4.00 -0.86
CA ASP A 71 14.04 -5.22 -0.07
C ASP A 71 15.37 -5.86 -0.47
N ILE A 72 15.56 -6.10 -1.76
CA ILE A 72 16.74 -6.81 -2.29
C ILE A 72 18.07 -6.14 -1.91
N PRO A 73 18.31 -4.84 -2.19
CA PRO A 73 19.59 -4.20 -1.87
C PRO A 73 19.83 -4.02 -0.37
N VAL A 74 18.78 -3.85 0.44
CA VAL A 74 18.91 -3.76 1.91
C VAL A 74 19.31 -5.12 2.48
N LEU A 75 18.69 -6.20 2.01
CA LEU A 75 19.03 -7.57 2.41
C LEU A 75 20.47 -7.92 2.02
N MET A 76 20.86 -7.63 0.77
CA MET A 76 22.20 -7.89 0.28
C MET A 76 23.26 -7.03 0.98
N GLY A 77 23.01 -5.73 1.18
CA GLY A 77 23.97 -4.85 1.85
C GLY A 77 24.22 -5.26 3.31
N TYR A 78 23.19 -5.73 4.01
CA TYR A 78 23.35 -6.21 5.38
C TYR A 78 24.06 -7.57 5.44
N TYR A 79 23.77 -8.46 4.48
CA TYR A 79 24.46 -9.75 4.36
C TYR A 79 25.95 -9.55 4.05
N ASP A 80 26.27 -8.71 3.07
CA ASP A 80 27.64 -8.36 2.68
C ASP A 80 28.41 -7.74 3.86
N HIS A 81 27.75 -6.88 4.64
CA HIS A 81 28.38 -6.33 5.83
C HIS A 81 28.70 -7.43 6.85
N ILE A 82 27.75 -8.32 7.16
CA ILE A 82 27.94 -9.39 8.15
C ILE A 82 29.12 -10.31 7.79
N ILE A 83 29.23 -10.75 6.53
CA ILE A 83 30.27 -11.71 6.12
C ILE A 83 31.69 -11.14 6.22
N HIS A 84 31.84 -9.81 6.24
CA HIS A 84 33.13 -9.13 6.38
C HIS A 84 33.52 -8.82 7.83
N LEU A 85 32.71 -9.17 8.84
CA LEU A 85 33.08 -8.90 10.23
C LEU A 85 34.22 -9.80 10.74
N PRO A 86 35.12 -9.27 11.58
CA PRO A 86 36.22 -10.03 12.16
C PRO A 86 35.71 -11.13 13.10
N TYR A 87 36.46 -12.23 13.19
CA TYR A 87 36.12 -13.41 14.01
C TYR A 87 35.82 -13.09 15.49
N SER A 88 36.42 -12.04 16.04
CA SER A 88 36.16 -11.55 17.41
C SER A 88 34.71 -11.12 17.64
N PHE A 89 34.01 -10.67 16.60
CA PHE A 89 32.59 -10.33 16.66
C PHE A 89 31.71 -11.58 16.78
N PHE A 90 32.06 -12.64 16.07
CA PHE A 90 31.33 -13.92 16.09
C PHE A 90 31.66 -14.76 17.32
N GLY A 91 32.87 -14.64 17.87
CA GLY A 91 33.27 -15.35 19.09
C GLY A 91 32.62 -14.82 20.38
N SER A 92 32.14 -13.57 20.38
CA SER A 92 31.56 -12.91 21.55
C SER A 92 30.02 -12.89 21.58
N ARG A 93 29.35 -13.30 20.50
CA ARG A 93 27.88 -13.23 20.35
C ARG A 93 27.30 -14.52 19.80
N ARG A 94 26.10 -14.90 20.26
CA ARG A 94 25.40 -16.07 19.73
C ARG A 94 24.87 -15.76 18.34
N VAL A 95 24.87 -16.76 17.45
CA VAL A 95 24.32 -16.65 16.08
C VAL A 95 22.87 -16.12 16.10
N GLY A 96 22.10 -16.48 17.12
CA GLY A 96 20.73 -15.99 17.33
C GLY A 96 20.61 -14.48 17.59
N ASP A 97 21.61 -13.85 18.21
CA ASP A 97 21.57 -12.40 18.49
C ASP A 97 21.76 -11.60 17.19
N VAL A 98 22.60 -12.08 16.28
CA VAL A 98 22.82 -11.47 14.96
C VAL A 98 21.57 -11.61 14.07
N LEU A 99 20.91 -12.77 14.10
CA LEU A 99 19.67 -13.01 13.37
C LEU A 99 18.52 -12.12 13.88
N THR A 100 18.41 -11.94 15.20
CA THR A 100 17.41 -11.06 15.80
C THR A 100 17.63 -9.60 15.38
N ARG A 101 18.88 -9.12 15.41
CA ARG A 101 19.23 -7.76 14.95
C ARG A 101 18.94 -7.53 13.46
N PHE A 102 19.10 -8.56 12.63
CA PHE A 102 18.72 -8.51 11.23
C PHE A 102 17.20 -8.39 11.03
N GLN A 103 16.42 -9.16 11.80
CA GLN A 103 14.96 -9.08 11.80
C GLN A 103 14.47 -7.72 12.32
N ASP A 104 15.11 -7.17 13.36
CA ASP A 104 14.83 -5.82 13.87
C ASP A 104 15.05 -4.76 12.77
N ALA A 105 16.16 -4.84 12.03
CA ALA A 105 16.46 -3.92 10.94
C ALA A 105 15.45 -4.00 9.78
N MET A 106 15.04 -5.22 9.40
CA MET A 106 13.98 -5.42 8.41
C MET A 106 12.63 -4.89 8.90
N THR A 107 12.31 -5.06 10.18
CA THR A 107 11.07 -4.58 10.78
C THR A 107 11.01 -3.05 10.77
N ILE A 108 12.07 -2.37 11.20
CA ILE A 108 12.17 -0.90 11.17
C ILE A 108 12.00 -0.39 9.73
N LYS A 109 12.68 -1.02 8.77
CA LYS A 109 12.57 -0.67 7.35
C LYS A 109 11.14 -0.86 6.81
N ASN A 110 10.46 -1.93 7.22
CA ASN A 110 9.06 -2.17 6.84
C ASN A 110 8.12 -1.13 7.44
N VAL A 111 8.34 -0.69 8.69
CA VAL A 111 7.57 0.39 9.31
C VAL A 111 7.78 1.71 8.56
N PHE A 112 9.03 2.08 8.25
CA PHE A 112 9.30 3.28 7.46
C PHE A 112 8.69 3.23 6.06
N THR A 113 8.74 2.07 5.42
CA THR A 113 8.14 1.85 4.10
C THR A 113 6.61 1.93 4.19
N SER A 114 5.98 1.32 5.19
CA SER A 114 4.52 1.37 5.36
C SER A 114 4.03 2.78 5.71
N VAL A 115 4.73 3.50 6.58
CA VAL A 115 4.38 4.89 6.96
C VAL A 115 4.56 5.85 5.78
N SER A 116 5.53 5.61 4.90
CA SER A 116 5.71 6.42 3.68
C SER A 116 4.68 6.10 2.58
N ILE A 117 3.97 4.97 2.71
CA ILE A 117 2.98 4.47 1.74
C ILE A 117 1.54 4.76 2.19
N SER A 118 1.31 4.87 3.51
CA SER A 118 0.03 5.26 4.12
C SER A 118 -0.23 6.76 3.98
#